data_AF-A0A6M3KYX2-F1
#
_entry.id   AF-A0A6M3KYX2-F1
#
_cell.length_a   1.000
_cell.length_b   1.000
_cell.length_c   1.000
_cell.angle_alpha   90.00
_cell.angle_beta   90.00
_cell.angle_gamma   90.00
#
_symmetry.space_group_name_H-M   'P 1'
#
loop_
_entity.id
_entity.type
_entity.pdbx_description
1 polymer ?
#
loop_
_entity_poly.entity_id
_entity_poly.type
_entity_poly.pdbx_seq_one_letter_code
_entity_poly.pdbx_strand_id
1 'polypeptide(L)'
;KKLVKVVYEETFYRMGWMLTANVGVAGKWGLVAPDLVTAAINKPYSGLKLEQVLNRALGAARLDIERAVIQGMVQGDSYPNMAKRVRGAFETNTQRALTIAQTEGHRAQIAGQKASYDRAAEMGIQVQQVWDATLDGRTRESHQQMDGKIAQDRDGEWMFYMPSIGAWVAGPGLTGVAREDINCRCALTPVIKGYEPGSRIARDRTERNVIVRGDMKYPEWAEAMGVK
;
A
#
# COMPACT_ATOMS: atom_id res chain seq x y z
N LYS A 1 17.56 -17.83 -12.71
CA LYS A 1 17.90 -19.28 -12.56
C LYS A 1 18.73 -19.84 -13.73
N LYS A 2 18.37 -19.59 -15.02
CA LYS A 2 19.17 -20.04 -16.18
C LYS A 2 20.63 -19.52 -16.20
N LEU A 3 20.86 -18.24 -15.91
CA LEU A 3 22.20 -17.63 -15.98
C LEU A 3 23.22 -18.28 -15.02
N VAL A 4 22.81 -18.54 -13.77
CA VAL A 4 23.67 -19.12 -12.73
C VAL A 4 24.08 -20.56 -13.07
N LYS A 5 23.16 -21.33 -13.70
CA LYS A 5 23.46 -22.68 -14.19
C LYS A 5 24.54 -22.66 -15.28
N VAL A 6 24.44 -21.74 -16.24
CA VAL A 6 25.42 -21.59 -17.33
C VAL A 6 26.80 -21.24 -16.77
N VAL A 7 26.88 -20.27 -15.85
CA VAL A 7 28.16 -19.86 -15.23
C VAL A 7 28.79 -21.00 -14.42
N TYR A 8 27.97 -21.78 -13.70
CA TYR A 8 28.46 -22.93 -12.94
C TYR A 8 29.01 -24.04 -13.86
N GLU A 9 28.27 -24.41 -14.91
CA GLU A 9 28.70 -25.41 -15.90
C GLU A 9 29.98 -24.97 -16.60
N GLU A 10 30.05 -23.72 -17.05
CA GLU A 10 31.24 -23.15 -17.70
C GLU A 10 32.46 -23.19 -16.76
N THR A 11 32.29 -22.77 -15.50
CA THR A 11 33.38 -22.79 -14.51
C THR A 11 33.83 -24.21 -14.20
N PHE A 12 32.89 -25.16 -14.05
CA PHE A 12 33.20 -26.57 -13.79
C PHE A 12 34.03 -27.17 -14.92
N TYR A 13 33.61 -27.00 -16.18
CA TYR A 13 34.34 -27.53 -17.33
C TYR A 13 35.69 -26.85 -17.55
N ARG A 14 35.77 -25.53 -17.34
CA ARG A 14 37.04 -24.78 -17.43
C ARG A 14 38.05 -25.23 -16.38
N MET A 15 37.62 -25.45 -15.13
CA MET A 15 38.47 -25.95 -14.06
C MET A 15 38.91 -27.39 -14.31
N GLY A 16 37.99 -28.24 -14.79
CA GLY A 16 38.31 -29.60 -15.21
C GLY A 16 39.41 -29.63 -16.27
N TRP A 17 39.28 -28.80 -17.31
CA TRP A 17 40.30 -28.70 -18.37
C TRP A 17 41.66 -28.22 -17.85
N MET A 18 41.69 -27.17 -17.01
CA MET A 18 42.95 -26.69 -16.43
C MET A 18 43.65 -27.74 -15.57
N LEU A 19 42.91 -28.53 -14.80
CA LEU A 19 43.49 -29.57 -13.95
C LEU A 19 44.04 -30.73 -14.79
N THR A 20 43.35 -31.11 -15.87
CA THR A 20 43.87 -32.13 -16.80
C THR A 20 45.10 -31.64 -17.56
N ALA A 21 45.11 -30.37 -17.97
CA ALA A 21 46.18 -29.80 -18.78
C ALA A 21 47.47 -29.57 -17.96
N ASN A 22 47.35 -29.22 -16.68
CA ASN A 22 48.51 -28.87 -15.84
C ASN A 22 48.96 -29.98 -14.88
N VAL A 23 48.07 -30.91 -14.47
CA VAL A 23 48.36 -31.88 -13.40
C VAL A 23 48.48 -33.33 -13.94
N GLY A 24 48.30 -33.55 -15.25
CA GLY A 24 48.55 -34.84 -15.89
C GLY A 24 47.57 -35.96 -15.53
N VAL A 25 46.48 -35.65 -14.83
CA VAL A 25 45.44 -36.63 -14.48
C VAL A 25 44.49 -36.82 -15.67
N ALA A 26 44.72 -37.85 -16.48
CA ALA A 26 43.86 -38.20 -17.60
C ALA A 26 42.60 -38.95 -17.11
N GLY A 27 41.52 -38.20 -16.82
CA GLY A 27 40.22 -38.76 -16.44
C GLY A 27 39.07 -38.19 -17.30
N LYS A 28 38.10 -39.03 -17.68
CA LYS A 28 36.85 -38.59 -18.31
C LYS A 28 35.99 -37.87 -17.27
N TRP A 29 35.99 -36.53 -17.30
CA TRP A 29 35.04 -35.75 -16.50
C TRP A 29 33.62 -35.98 -17.04
N GLY A 30 32.74 -36.53 -16.20
CA GLY A 30 31.34 -36.76 -16.53
C GLY A 30 30.55 -35.46 -16.73
N LEU A 31 29.33 -35.58 -17.27
CA LEU A 31 28.38 -34.46 -17.34
C LEU A 31 28.06 -33.96 -15.93
N VAL A 32 27.92 -32.64 -15.76
CA VAL A 32 27.50 -32.07 -14.47
C VAL A 32 26.12 -32.64 -14.13
N ALA A 33 26.01 -33.37 -13.02
CA ALA A 33 24.73 -33.88 -12.54
C ALA A 33 23.80 -32.68 -12.24
N PRO A 34 22.59 -32.60 -12.83
CA PRO A 34 21.67 -31.48 -12.60
C PRO A 34 21.37 -31.20 -11.13
N ASP A 35 21.42 -32.25 -10.30
CA ASP A 35 21.17 -32.19 -8.87
C ASP A 35 22.27 -31.43 -8.11
N LEU A 36 23.54 -31.52 -8.56
CA LEU A 36 24.66 -30.78 -7.97
C LEU A 36 24.59 -29.29 -8.27
N VAL A 37 24.16 -28.91 -9.49
CA VAL A 37 23.93 -27.50 -9.83
C VAL A 37 22.80 -26.93 -8.96
N THR A 38 21.74 -27.70 -8.78
CA THR A 38 20.59 -27.30 -7.95
C THR A 38 20.99 -27.21 -6.49
N ALA A 39 21.81 -28.13 -5.99
CA ALA A 39 22.36 -28.10 -4.64
C ALA A 39 23.32 -26.91 -4.43
N ALA A 40 24.16 -26.58 -5.40
CA ALA A 40 25.07 -25.43 -5.33
C ALA A 40 24.33 -24.09 -5.35
N ILE A 41 23.28 -23.96 -6.19
CA ILE A 41 22.38 -22.78 -6.20
C ILE A 41 21.67 -22.63 -4.85
N ASN A 42 21.30 -23.74 -4.23
CA ASN A 42 20.56 -23.76 -2.98
C ASN A 42 21.44 -23.79 -1.72
N LYS A 43 22.77 -23.81 -1.85
CA LYS A 43 23.70 -23.78 -0.72
C LYS A 43 24.08 -22.33 -0.42
N PRO A 44 23.49 -21.68 0.60
CA PRO A 44 23.78 -20.29 0.88
C PRO A 44 25.19 -20.12 1.45
N TYR A 45 25.94 -19.18 0.91
CA TYR A 45 27.27 -18.81 1.39
C TYR A 45 27.25 -18.27 2.85
N SER A 46 26.09 -17.77 3.29
CA SER A 46 25.85 -17.17 4.62
C SER A 46 25.06 -18.04 5.61
N GLY A 47 24.71 -19.28 5.25
CA GLY A 47 23.82 -20.13 6.05
C GLY A 47 22.32 -19.78 5.98
N LEU A 48 21.94 -18.70 5.29
CA LEU A 48 20.54 -18.29 5.08
C LEU A 48 20.10 -18.52 3.65
N LYS A 49 18.98 -19.22 3.44
CA LYS A 49 18.38 -19.40 2.11
C LYS A 49 18.10 -18.04 1.46
N LEU A 50 18.20 -17.97 0.12
CA LEU A 50 17.92 -16.74 -0.64
C LEU A 50 16.58 -16.08 -0.26
N GLU A 51 15.54 -16.88 -0.07
CA GLU A 51 14.23 -16.42 0.39
C GLU A 51 14.31 -15.69 1.74
N GLN A 52 15.08 -16.21 2.70
CA GLN A 52 15.24 -15.59 4.02
C GLN A 52 15.99 -14.26 3.93
N VAL A 53 16.99 -14.18 3.05
CA VAL A 53 17.72 -12.93 2.78
C VAL A 53 16.80 -11.89 2.15
N LEU A 54 16.01 -12.28 1.14
CA LEU A 54 15.06 -11.39 0.48
C LEU A 54 13.97 -10.91 1.43
N ASN A 55 13.40 -11.79 2.25
CA ASN A 55 12.38 -11.42 3.23
C ASN A 55 12.92 -10.44 4.28
N ARG A 56 14.16 -10.61 4.74
CA ARG A 56 14.81 -9.66 5.65
C ARG A 56 15.02 -8.29 4.99
N ALA A 57 15.54 -8.27 3.76
CA ALA A 57 15.72 -7.03 3.02
C ALA A 57 14.40 -6.31 2.75
N LEU A 58 13.35 -7.05 2.40
CA LEU A 58 11.99 -6.52 2.24
C LEU A 58 11.42 -5.98 3.56
N GLY A 59 11.67 -6.66 4.67
CA GLY A 59 11.27 -6.20 6.01
C GLY A 59 11.95 -4.88 6.39
N ALA A 60 13.27 -4.77 6.17
CA ALA A 60 14.01 -3.53 6.41
C ALA A 60 13.50 -2.37 5.54
N ALA A 61 13.30 -2.62 4.23
CA ALA A 61 12.77 -1.61 3.31
C ALA A 61 11.37 -1.13 3.73
N ARG A 62 10.48 -2.02 4.19
CA ARG A 62 9.16 -1.64 4.70
C ARG A 62 9.27 -0.73 5.91
N LEU A 63 10.09 -1.10 6.89
CA LEU A 63 10.30 -0.30 8.10
C LEU A 63 10.86 1.09 7.78
N ASP A 64 11.77 1.19 6.82
CA ASP A 64 12.35 2.49 6.45
C ASP A 64 11.34 3.38 5.70
N ILE A 65 10.46 2.78 4.88
CA ILE A 65 9.32 3.47 4.26
C ILE A 65 8.35 3.97 5.33
N GLU A 66 7.96 3.11 6.27
CA GLU A 66 7.05 3.46 7.37
C GLU A 66 7.61 4.62 8.20
N ARG A 67 8.89 4.55 8.59
CA ARG A 67 9.58 5.63 9.30
C ARG A 67 9.57 6.94 8.52
N ALA A 68 9.85 6.89 7.22
CA ALA A 68 9.85 8.07 6.36
C ALA A 68 8.47 8.73 6.28
N VAL A 69 7.40 7.93 6.19
CA VAL A 69 6.02 8.42 6.18
C VAL A 69 5.63 8.98 7.54
N ILE A 70 5.88 8.26 8.63
CA ILE A 70 5.58 8.72 10.00
C ILE A 70 6.31 10.04 10.31
N GLN A 71 7.60 10.11 10.02
CA GLN A 71 8.38 11.33 10.21
C GLN A 71 7.83 12.49 9.36
N GLY A 72 7.41 12.21 8.12
CA GLY A 72 6.68 13.13 7.27
C GLY A 72 5.45 13.72 7.94
N MET A 73 4.57 12.84 8.43
CA MET A 73 3.32 13.24 9.08
C MET A 73 3.56 14.04 10.36
N VAL A 74 4.47 13.60 11.22
CA VAL A 74 4.82 14.29 12.47
C VAL A 74 5.35 15.71 12.21
N GLN A 75 6.07 15.91 11.10
CA GLN A 75 6.63 17.21 10.72
C GLN A 75 5.67 18.08 9.90
N GLY A 76 4.48 17.58 9.57
CA GLY A 76 3.52 18.31 8.73
C GLY A 76 3.94 18.41 7.27
N ASP A 77 4.76 17.48 6.78
CA ASP A 77 5.21 17.49 5.39
C ASP A 77 4.05 17.25 4.41
N SER A 78 4.15 17.87 3.23
CA SER A 78 3.33 17.50 2.09
C SER A 78 3.74 16.13 1.51
N TYR A 79 2.81 15.42 0.86
CA TYR A 79 3.11 14.13 0.21
C TYR A 79 4.33 14.16 -0.74
N PRO A 80 4.55 15.22 -1.55
CA PRO A 80 5.78 15.32 -2.35
C PRO A 80 7.07 15.35 -1.53
N ASN A 81 7.08 15.97 -0.35
CA ASN A 81 8.25 15.97 0.54
C ASN A 81 8.44 14.63 1.23
N MET A 82 7.36 13.99 1.69
CA MET A 82 7.41 12.62 2.19
C MET A 82 7.96 11.64 1.12
N ALA A 83 7.54 11.80 -0.14
CA ALA A 83 8.03 11.00 -1.25
C ALA A 83 9.55 11.13 -1.47
N LYS A 84 10.14 12.31 -1.23
CA LYS A 84 11.60 12.48 -1.28
C LYS A 84 12.31 11.61 -0.24
N ARG A 85 11.74 11.51 0.98
CA ARG A 85 12.26 10.66 2.06
C ARG A 85 12.12 9.18 1.72
N VAL A 86 10.96 8.78 1.21
CA VAL A 86 10.69 7.40 0.75
C VAL A 86 11.70 6.97 -0.32
N ARG A 87 12.06 7.85 -1.27
CA ARG A 87 13.12 7.57 -2.24
C ARG A 87 14.51 7.43 -1.62
N GLY A 88 14.80 8.20 -0.58
CA GLY A 88 16.08 8.10 0.14
C GLY A 88 16.19 6.80 0.95
N ALA A 89 15.07 6.31 1.47
CA ALA A 89 14.97 5.04 2.20
C ALA A 89 15.03 3.80 1.30
N PHE A 90 14.54 3.90 0.07
CA PHE A 90 14.47 2.80 -0.88
C PHE A 90 14.68 3.31 -2.30
N GLU A 91 15.64 2.75 -3.04
CA GLU A 91 15.95 3.10 -4.44
C GLU A 91 14.78 2.79 -5.38
N THR A 92 13.78 3.66 -5.38
CA THR A 92 12.58 3.57 -6.19
C THR A 92 12.38 4.85 -6.99
N ASN A 93 11.58 4.74 -8.05
CA ASN A 93 11.28 5.89 -8.87
C ASN A 93 10.37 6.89 -8.14
N THR A 94 10.44 8.16 -8.56
CA THR A 94 9.67 9.28 -7.96
C THR A 94 8.18 9.03 -7.92
N GLN A 95 7.62 8.47 -8.99
CA GLN A 95 6.19 8.24 -9.08
C GLN A 95 5.72 7.20 -8.06
N ARG A 96 6.45 6.10 -7.91
CA ARG A 96 6.15 5.04 -6.93
C ARG A 96 6.33 5.56 -5.51
N ALA A 97 7.39 6.32 -5.24
CA ALA A 97 7.59 6.92 -3.92
C ALA A 97 6.43 7.85 -3.54
N LEU A 98 5.91 8.63 -4.49
CA LEU A 98 4.75 9.49 -4.25
C LEU A 98 3.49 8.66 -3.97
N THR A 99 3.23 7.63 -4.77
CA THR A 99 2.08 6.74 -4.56
C THR A 99 2.15 6.03 -3.21
N ILE A 100 3.33 5.57 -2.80
CA ILE A 100 3.55 4.97 -1.49
C ILE A 100 3.27 5.99 -0.38
N ALA A 101 3.88 7.18 -0.46
CA ALA A 101 3.68 8.23 0.52
C ALA A 101 2.20 8.65 0.66
N GLN A 102 1.47 8.74 -0.45
CA GLN A 102 0.05 9.05 -0.46
C GLN A 102 -0.79 7.91 0.13
N THR A 103 -0.52 6.67 -0.26
CA THR A 103 -1.30 5.51 0.18
C THR A 103 -1.09 5.23 1.66
N GLU A 104 0.15 5.19 2.13
CA GLU A 104 0.47 4.91 3.53
C GLU A 104 0.14 6.09 4.43
N GLY A 105 0.36 7.33 3.98
CA GLY A 105 -0.05 8.50 4.73
C GLY A 105 -1.56 8.59 4.87
N HIS A 106 -2.32 8.30 3.81
CA HIS A 106 -3.77 8.22 3.86
C HIS A 106 -4.26 7.10 4.80
N ARG A 107 -3.65 5.91 4.73
CA ARG A 107 -3.94 4.78 5.62
C ARG A 107 -3.78 5.16 7.09
N ALA A 108 -2.66 5.81 7.42
CA ALA A 108 -2.38 6.29 8.77
C ALA A 108 -3.37 7.38 9.22
N GLN A 109 -3.75 8.31 8.34
CA GLN A 109 -4.77 9.32 8.64
C GLN A 109 -6.12 8.71 8.99
N ILE A 110 -6.59 7.73 8.21
CA ILE A 110 -7.89 7.08 8.48
C ILE A 110 -7.84 6.22 9.75
N ALA A 111 -6.74 5.52 9.98
CA ALA A 111 -6.55 4.80 11.24
C ALA A 111 -6.61 5.74 12.46
N GLY A 112 -5.97 6.93 12.37
CA GLY A 112 -6.04 7.95 13.41
C GLY A 112 -7.44 8.54 13.60
N GLN A 113 -8.20 8.75 12.52
CA GLN A 113 -9.60 9.19 12.60
C GLN A 113 -10.46 8.16 13.34
N LYS A 114 -10.36 6.87 12.98
CA LYS A 114 -11.10 5.80 13.66
C LYS A 114 -10.76 5.75 15.15
N ALA A 115 -9.48 5.72 15.50
CA ALA A 115 -9.05 5.71 16.90
C ALA A 115 -9.59 6.92 17.69
N SER A 116 -9.69 8.09 17.04
CA SER A 116 -10.28 9.29 17.65
C SER A 116 -11.79 9.13 17.89
N TYR A 117 -12.51 8.48 16.96
CA TYR A 117 -13.93 8.21 17.11
C TYR A 117 -14.22 7.14 18.16
N ASP A 118 -13.42 6.08 18.20
CA ASP A 118 -13.53 5.03 19.20
C ASP A 118 -13.28 5.63 20.60
N ARG A 119 -12.26 6.48 20.74
CA ARG A 119 -11.99 7.21 21.98
C ARG A 119 -13.12 8.17 22.37
N ALA A 120 -13.75 8.85 21.40
CA ALA A 120 -14.90 9.70 21.66
C ALA A 120 -16.11 8.88 22.15
N ALA A 121 -16.34 7.70 21.57
CA ALA A 121 -17.37 6.77 22.00
C ALA A 121 -17.15 6.26 23.43
N GLU A 122 -15.91 5.94 23.82
CA GLU A 122 -15.54 5.59 25.20
C GLU A 122 -15.84 6.73 26.20
N MET A 123 -15.74 7.99 25.76
CA MET A 123 -16.10 9.16 26.57
C MET A 123 -17.61 9.41 26.63
N GLY A 124 -18.43 8.56 26.01
CA GLY A 124 -19.89 8.69 25.97
C GLY A 124 -20.41 9.60 24.86
N ILE A 125 -19.56 10.06 23.95
CA ILE A 125 -19.98 10.85 22.78
C ILE A 125 -20.55 9.90 21.73
N GLN A 126 -21.83 10.07 21.39
CA GLN A 126 -22.49 9.28 20.35
C GLN A 126 -22.01 9.73 18.96
N VAL A 127 -20.90 9.13 18.49
CA VAL A 127 -20.31 9.36 17.17
C VAL A 127 -20.67 8.21 16.22
N GLN A 128 -21.26 8.53 15.07
CA GLN A 128 -21.40 7.61 13.96
C GLN A 128 -20.33 7.89 12.92
N GLN A 129 -19.62 6.85 12.48
CA GLN A 129 -18.60 6.98 11.43
C GLN A 129 -19.29 6.90 10.06
N VAL A 130 -19.13 7.93 9.23
CA VAL A 130 -19.70 7.98 7.88
C VAL A 130 -18.58 8.00 6.85
N TRP A 131 -18.71 7.18 5.81
CA TRP A 131 -17.79 7.18 4.69
C TRP A 131 -18.02 8.43 3.83
N ASP A 132 -17.00 9.27 3.70
CA ASP A 132 -17.04 10.53 2.95
C ASP A 132 -16.17 10.40 1.69
N ALA A 133 -16.82 10.21 0.55
CA ALA A 133 -16.12 10.12 -0.73
C ALA A 133 -15.63 11.51 -1.18
N THR A 134 -14.50 11.59 -1.87
CA THR A 134 -14.10 12.90 -2.44
C THR A 134 -15.09 13.30 -3.54
N LEU A 135 -15.68 14.49 -3.47
CA LEU A 135 -16.56 15.01 -4.52
C LEU A 135 -15.74 15.58 -5.68
N ASP A 136 -15.25 14.70 -6.55
CA ASP A 136 -14.61 15.07 -7.81
C ASP A 136 -14.72 13.97 -8.87
N GLY A 137 -14.46 14.31 -10.14
CA GLY A 137 -14.58 13.38 -11.26
C GLY A 137 -13.54 12.25 -11.31
N ARG A 138 -12.69 12.10 -10.28
CA ARG A 138 -11.66 11.05 -10.18
C ARG A 138 -11.99 9.99 -9.13
N THR A 139 -13.02 10.22 -8.32
CA THR A 139 -13.50 9.23 -7.36
C THR A 139 -14.11 8.06 -8.10
N ARG A 140 -13.68 6.85 -7.75
CA ARG A 140 -14.10 5.60 -8.41
C ARG A 140 -15.55 5.29 -8.08
N GLU A 141 -16.29 4.70 -9.01
CA GLU A 141 -17.69 4.27 -8.80
C GLU A 141 -17.89 3.46 -7.51
N SER A 142 -16.97 2.53 -7.20
CA SER A 142 -17.03 1.75 -5.95
C SER A 142 -17.01 2.63 -4.70
N HIS A 143 -16.26 3.73 -4.70
CA HIS A 143 -16.19 4.68 -3.59
C HIS A 143 -17.34 5.69 -3.62
N GLN A 144 -17.83 6.07 -4.79
CA GLN A 144 -19.04 6.90 -4.93
C GLN A 144 -20.25 6.20 -4.29
N GLN A 145 -20.39 4.89 -4.49
CA GLN A 145 -21.43 4.06 -3.87
C GLN A 145 -21.31 3.96 -2.34
N MET A 146 -20.11 4.19 -1.81
CA MET A 146 -19.85 4.22 -0.38
C MET A 146 -20.15 5.58 0.25
N ASP A 147 -20.30 6.66 -0.54
CA ASP A 147 -20.53 7.99 0.01
C ASP A 147 -21.80 8.03 0.88
N GLY A 148 -21.64 8.48 2.13
CA GLY A 148 -22.72 8.53 3.10
C GLY A 148 -23.09 7.21 3.78
N LYS A 149 -22.41 6.09 3.49
CA LYS A 149 -22.63 4.85 4.24
C LYS A 149 -22.18 5.03 5.69
N ILE A 150 -23.02 4.56 6.61
CA ILE A 150 -22.75 4.60 8.05
C ILE A 150 -22.10 3.27 8.46
N ALA A 151 -21.06 3.33 9.27
CA ALA A 151 -20.43 2.14 9.83
C ALA A 151 -21.42 1.39 10.73
N GLN A 152 -21.31 0.06 10.73
CA GLN A 152 -22.09 -0.83 11.57
C GLN A 152 -21.15 -1.53 12.54
N ASP A 153 -21.63 -1.74 13.76
CA ASP A 153 -20.92 -2.54 14.75
C ASP A 153 -20.87 -3.99 14.29
N ARG A 154 -19.66 -4.53 14.24
CA ARG A 154 -19.32 -5.91 13.90
C ARG A 154 -18.40 -6.41 15.00
N ASP A 155 -18.99 -7.05 16.00
CA ASP A 155 -18.28 -7.66 17.13
C ASP A 155 -17.34 -6.69 17.87
N GLY A 156 -17.77 -5.43 18.05
CA GLY A 156 -17.00 -4.39 18.72
C GLY A 156 -16.16 -3.53 17.79
N GLU A 157 -16.18 -3.78 16.47
CA GLU A 157 -15.51 -2.97 15.47
C GLU A 157 -16.50 -2.27 14.53
N TRP A 158 -16.36 -0.97 14.35
CA TRP A 158 -17.16 -0.20 13.39
C TRP A 158 -16.66 -0.41 11.96
N MET A 159 -17.44 -1.12 11.14
CA MET A 159 -17.06 -1.49 9.77
C MET A 159 -18.09 -1.06 8.72
N PHE A 160 -17.67 -1.04 7.46
CA PHE A 160 -18.53 -0.73 6.31
C PHE A 160 -18.64 -1.94 5.40
N TYR A 161 -19.84 -2.27 4.92
CA TYR A 161 -20.00 -3.27 3.88
C TYR A 161 -19.74 -2.64 2.51
N MET A 162 -18.72 -3.11 1.79
CA MET A 162 -18.36 -2.61 0.47
C MET A 162 -18.83 -3.59 -0.64
N PRO A 163 -19.87 -3.25 -1.42
CA PRO A 163 -20.45 -4.16 -2.41
C PRO A 163 -19.49 -4.57 -3.53
N SER A 164 -18.56 -3.70 -3.93
CA SER A 164 -17.63 -3.96 -5.05
C SER A 164 -16.69 -5.14 -4.80
N ILE A 165 -16.42 -5.47 -3.53
CA ILE A 165 -15.59 -6.60 -3.10
C ILE A 165 -16.38 -7.64 -2.30
N GLY A 166 -17.65 -7.36 -1.96
CA GLY A 166 -18.51 -8.27 -1.20
C GLY A 166 -18.04 -8.54 0.23
N ALA A 167 -17.37 -7.56 0.86
CA ALA A 167 -16.74 -7.75 2.16
C ALA A 167 -16.94 -6.54 3.10
N TRP A 168 -16.79 -6.81 4.40
CA TRP A 168 -16.71 -5.77 5.42
C TRP A 168 -15.30 -5.20 5.48
N VAL A 169 -15.19 -3.88 5.51
CA VAL A 169 -13.93 -3.15 5.51
C VAL A 169 -13.91 -2.12 6.64
N ALA A 170 -12.71 -1.83 7.16
CA ALA A 170 -12.57 -0.91 8.27
C ALA A 170 -12.83 0.57 7.89
N GLY A 171 -12.63 0.92 6.61
CA GLY A 171 -12.80 2.29 6.12
C GLY A 171 -12.05 2.54 4.79
N PRO A 172 -12.07 3.77 4.28
CA PRO A 172 -11.33 4.15 3.08
C PRO A 172 -9.83 3.97 3.27
N GLY A 173 -9.12 3.43 2.28
CA GLY A 173 -7.69 3.12 2.39
C GLY A 173 -7.35 1.97 3.35
N LEU A 174 -8.35 1.32 3.95
CA LEU A 174 -8.22 0.21 4.91
C LEU A 174 -9.01 -1.03 4.46
N THR A 175 -9.21 -1.21 3.16
CA THR A 175 -9.97 -2.36 2.63
C THR A 175 -9.12 -3.63 2.54
N GLY A 176 -7.80 -3.49 2.47
CA GLY A 176 -6.88 -4.60 2.21
C GLY A 176 -6.82 -5.01 0.73
N VAL A 177 -7.58 -4.35 -0.14
CA VAL A 177 -7.59 -4.59 -1.58
C VAL A 177 -6.92 -3.41 -2.28
N ALA A 178 -5.76 -3.66 -2.90
CA ALA A 178 -4.93 -2.62 -3.50
C ALA A 178 -5.67 -1.71 -4.49
N ARG A 179 -6.63 -2.25 -5.26
CA ARG A 179 -7.41 -1.47 -6.24
C ARG A 179 -8.34 -0.42 -5.60
N GLU A 180 -8.79 -0.66 -4.36
CA GLU A 180 -9.65 0.26 -3.61
C GLU A 180 -8.79 1.20 -2.73
N ASP A 181 -7.66 0.70 -2.19
CA ASP A 181 -6.83 1.47 -1.25
C ASP A 181 -5.87 2.47 -1.92
N ILE A 182 -5.18 2.07 -3.00
CA ILE A 182 -4.10 2.88 -3.59
C ILE A 182 -4.68 4.17 -4.18
N ASN A 183 -4.06 5.31 -3.85
CA ASN A 183 -4.52 6.66 -4.25
C ASN A 183 -5.96 6.99 -3.83
N CYS A 184 -6.53 6.28 -2.85
CA CYS A 184 -7.79 6.68 -2.22
C CYS A 184 -7.61 8.05 -1.53
N ARG A 185 -8.65 8.89 -1.60
CA ARG A 185 -8.69 10.25 -1.02
C ARG A 185 -9.96 10.50 -0.20
N CYS A 186 -10.81 9.47 -0.08
CA CYS A 186 -11.99 9.52 0.76
C CYS A 186 -11.59 9.75 2.22
N ALA A 187 -12.52 10.14 3.07
CA ALA A 187 -12.31 10.36 4.49
C ALA A 187 -13.38 9.65 5.30
N LEU A 188 -13.22 9.67 6.62
CA LEU A 188 -14.31 9.38 7.54
C LEU A 188 -14.79 10.67 8.18
N THR A 189 -16.08 10.92 8.11
CA THR A 189 -16.72 12.08 8.72
C THR A 189 -17.55 11.63 9.94
N PRO A 190 -17.38 12.26 11.11
CA PRO A 190 -18.17 11.93 12.28
C PRO A 190 -19.54 12.60 12.19
N VAL A 191 -20.60 11.83 12.36
CA VAL A 191 -21.95 12.35 12.60
C VAL A 191 -22.23 12.24 14.09
N ILE A 192 -22.36 13.39 14.74
CA ILE A 192 -22.61 13.50 16.17
C ILE A 192 -24.09 13.85 16.35
N LYS A 193 -24.80 13.09 17.19
CA LYS A 193 -26.21 13.35 17.46
C LYS A 193 -26.41 14.77 18.01
N GLY A 194 -27.28 15.55 17.35
CA GLY A 194 -27.60 16.92 17.75
C GLY A 194 -26.73 18.02 17.11
N TYR A 195 -25.81 17.65 16.20
CA TYR A 195 -25.02 18.60 15.41
C TYR A 195 -25.34 18.43 13.93
N GLU A 196 -25.65 19.54 13.26
CA GLU A 196 -25.87 19.53 11.82
C GLU A 196 -24.55 19.32 11.06
N PRO A 197 -24.56 18.54 9.97
CA PRO A 197 -23.42 18.44 9.07
C PRO A 197 -23.02 19.84 8.58
N GLY A 198 -21.73 20.18 8.74
CA GLY A 198 -21.22 21.49 8.34
C GLY A 198 -21.12 21.63 6.82
N SER A 199 -19.90 21.83 6.32
CA SER A 199 -19.63 21.95 4.89
C SER A 199 -18.58 20.93 4.44
N ARG A 200 -18.70 20.44 3.21
CA ARG A 200 -17.67 19.61 2.57
C ARG A 200 -17.06 20.32 1.36
N ILE A 201 -15.80 20.01 1.08
CA ILE A 201 -15.10 20.51 -0.12
C ILE A 201 -15.47 19.61 -1.29
N ALA A 202 -15.80 20.23 -2.41
CA ALA A 202 -16.05 19.55 -3.67
C ALA A 202 -15.27 20.20 -4.81
N ARG A 203 -15.23 19.55 -5.97
CA ARG A 203 -14.69 20.11 -7.21
C ARG A 203 -15.83 20.52 -8.13
N ASP A 204 -15.67 21.62 -8.85
CA ASP A 204 -16.54 21.94 -9.97
C ASP A 204 -16.05 21.27 -11.26
N ARG A 205 -16.76 21.48 -12.38
CA ARG A 205 -16.35 20.98 -13.71
C ARG A 205 -14.98 21.48 -14.19
N THR A 206 -14.44 22.54 -13.57
CA THR A 206 -13.15 23.14 -13.89
C THR A 206 -12.05 22.71 -12.92
N GLU A 207 -12.31 21.68 -12.10
CA GLU A 207 -11.44 21.18 -11.04
C GLU A 207 -11.10 22.21 -9.97
N ARG A 208 -11.90 23.26 -9.78
CA ARG A 208 -11.73 24.23 -8.71
C ARG A 208 -12.44 23.77 -7.45
N ASN A 209 -11.86 24.10 -6.29
CA ASN A 209 -12.51 23.84 -5.01
C ASN A 209 -13.76 24.72 -4.85
N VAL A 210 -14.86 24.10 -4.48
CA VAL A 210 -16.11 24.75 -4.08
C VAL A 210 -16.57 24.18 -2.74
N ILE A 211 -17.32 24.98 -1.98
CA ILE A 211 -17.88 24.56 -0.69
C ILE A 211 -19.34 24.17 -0.91
N VAL A 212 -19.71 22.97 -0.49
CA VAL A 212 -21.08 22.46 -0.57
C VAL A 212 -21.56 22.02 0.81
N ARG A 213 -22.86 21.76 0.94
CA ARG A 213 -23.44 21.26 2.20
C ARG A 213 -22.76 19.95 2.63
N GLY A 214 -22.49 19.80 3.92
CA GLY A 214 -21.77 18.63 4.46
C GLY A 214 -22.53 17.31 4.27
N ASP A 215 -23.84 17.36 4.08
CA ASP A 215 -24.70 16.18 3.88
C ASP A 215 -24.96 15.84 2.41
N MET A 216 -24.69 16.77 1.48
CA MET A 216 -24.82 16.56 0.03
C MET A 216 -24.13 15.26 -0.34
N LYS A 217 -24.72 14.38 -1.14
CA LYS A 217 -24.09 13.09 -1.53
C LYS A 217 -23.44 13.16 -2.90
N TYR A 218 -22.58 12.19 -3.22
CA TYR A 218 -21.86 12.14 -4.50
C TYR A 218 -22.80 12.22 -5.72
N PRO A 219 -23.91 11.46 -5.81
CA PRO A 219 -24.81 11.56 -6.97
C PRO A 219 -25.45 12.94 -7.12
N GLU A 220 -25.85 13.55 -6.00
CA GLU A 220 -26.43 14.89 -5.95
C GLU A 220 -25.42 15.96 -6.40
N TRP A 221 -24.17 15.85 -5.93
CA TRP A 221 -23.08 16.73 -6.35
C TRP A 221 -22.77 16.57 -7.85
N ALA A 222 -22.70 15.33 -8.35
CA ALA A 222 -22.41 15.02 -9.75
C ALA A 222 -23.46 15.65 -10.69
N GLU A 223 -24.74 15.54 -10.32
CA GLU A 223 -25.85 16.18 -11.02
C GLU A 223 -25.75 17.71 -10.97
N ALA A 224 -25.55 18.28 -9.77
CA ALA A 224 -25.47 19.73 -9.58
C ALA A 224 -24.32 20.38 -10.35
N MET A 225 -23.19 19.68 -10.49
CA MET A 225 -21.98 20.20 -11.15
C MET A 225 -21.87 19.80 -12.63
N GLY A 226 -22.79 18.95 -13.12
CA GLY A 226 -22.73 18.42 -14.49
C GLY A 226 -21.48 17.57 -14.75
N VAL A 227 -20.96 16.89 -13.71
CA VAL A 227 -19.80 16.01 -13.79
C VAL A 227 -20.31 14.58 -13.90
N LYS A 228 -19.94 13.89 -14.99
CA LYS A 228 -20.24 12.47 -15.17
C LYS A 228 -19.30 11.60 -14.36
#